data_AF-A0A931URL5-F1
#
_entry.id   AF-A0A931URL5-F1
#
_cell.length_a   1.000
_cell.length_b   1.000
_cell.length_c   1.000
_cell.angle_alpha   90.00
_cell.angle_beta   90.00
_cell.angle_gamma   90.00
#
_symmetry.space_group_name_H-M   'P 1'
#
loop_
_entity.id
_entity.type
_entity.pdbx_description
1 polymer ?
#
loop_
_entity_poly.entity_id
_entity_poly.type
_entity_poly.pdbx_seq_one_letter_code
_entity_poly.pdbx_strand_id
1 'polypeptide(L)'
;MSAQGQQGRIDLAKFREAMKEQQEAARRGPEGYTLVQRAKIRLVEDQLKEARVGEYTILCDEPKARKGGGKGPSPLQYFVAAVGF
;
A
#
# COMPACT_ATOMS: atom_id res chain seq x y z
N MET A 1 -16.77 -26.89 -28.66
CA MET A 1 -17.08 -25.97 -27.54
C MET A 1 -15.77 -25.40 -27.04
N SER A 2 -15.39 -24.21 -27.49
CA SER A 2 -14.12 -23.60 -27.12
C SER A 2 -14.23 -23.04 -25.70
N ALA A 3 -13.48 -23.59 -24.77
CA ALA A 3 -13.35 -23.06 -23.42
C ALA A 3 -12.79 -21.64 -23.52
N GLN A 4 -13.64 -20.63 -23.28
CA GLN A 4 -13.20 -19.26 -23.10
C GLN A 4 -12.37 -19.22 -21.81
N GLY A 5 -11.06 -19.18 -21.95
CA GLY A 5 -10.13 -19.02 -20.84
C GLY A 5 -10.47 -17.74 -20.08
N GLN A 6 -10.78 -17.88 -18.80
CA GLN A 6 -11.16 -16.78 -17.91
C GLN A 6 -9.98 -15.80 -17.86
N GLN A 7 -10.15 -14.61 -18.45
CA GLN A 7 -9.13 -13.58 -18.42
C GLN A 7 -8.91 -13.16 -16.96
N GLY A 8 -7.70 -13.39 -16.44
CA GLY A 8 -7.34 -13.02 -15.08
C GLY A 8 -7.55 -11.52 -14.84
N ARG A 9 -7.93 -11.14 -13.60
CA ARG A 9 -8.15 -9.72 -13.24
C ARG A 9 -6.86 -8.87 -13.28
N ILE A 10 -5.70 -9.51 -13.42
CA ILE A 10 -4.38 -8.89 -13.46
C ILE A 10 -3.81 -9.04 -14.87
N ASP A 11 -3.31 -7.93 -15.41
CA ASP A 11 -2.54 -7.92 -16.66
C ASP A 11 -1.13 -8.46 -16.42
N LEU A 12 -0.94 -9.75 -16.71
CA LEU A 12 0.32 -10.46 -16.48
C LEU A 12 1.45 -9.98 -17.40
N ALA A 13 1.13 -9.39 -18.56
CA ALA A 13 2.16 -8.90 -19.48
C ALA A 13 2.85 -7.67 -18.87
N LYS A 14 2.06 -6.69 -18.41
CA LYS A 14 2.58 -5.50 -17.72
C LYS A 14 3.37 -5.87 -16.47
N PHE A 15 2.90 -6.86 -15.70
CA PHE A 15 3.60 -7.30 -14.51
C PHE A 15 4.98 -7.92 -14.82
N ARG A 16 5.07 -8.72 -15.91
CA ARG A 16 6.34 -9.30 -16.35
C ARG A 16 7.33 -8.24 -16.80
N GLU A 17 6.87 -7.16 -17.44
CA GLU A 17 7.73 -6.03 -17.83
C GLU A 17 8.31 -5.34 -16.59
N ALA A 18 7.46 -4.98 -15.62
CA ALA A 18 7.91 -4.35 -14.37
C ALA A 18 8.90 -5.23 -13.58
N MET A 19 8.68 -6.56 -13.56
CA MET A 19 9.60 -7.49 -12.88
C MET A 19 10.96 -7.57 -13.57
N LYS A 20 11.02 -7.50 -14.90
CA LYS A 20 12.30 -7.45 -15.63
C LYS A 20 13.06 -6.17 -15.30
N GLU A 21 12.37 -5.02 -15.28
CA GLU A 21 12.97 -3.73 -14.92
C GLU A 21 13.56 -3.75 -13.49
N GLN A 22 12.83 -4.32 -12.53
CA GLN A 22 13.32 -4.48 -11.16
C GLN A 22 14.55 -5.41 -11.08
N GLN A 23 14.54 -6.53 -11.81
CA GLN A 23 15.69 -7.44 -11.86
C GLN A 23 16.93 -6.78 -12.47
N GLU A 24 16.75 -6.00 -13.54
CA GLU A 24 17.83 -5.24 -14.16
C GLU A 24 18.39 -4.17 -13.22
N ALA A 25 17.53 -3.48 -12.47
CA ALA A 25 17.95 -2.52 -11.45
C ALA A 25 18.75 -3.19 -10.33
N ALA A 26 18.27 -4.32 -9.83
CA ALA A 26 18.94 -5.11 -8.79
C ALA A 26 20.35 -5.58 -9.23
N ARG A 27 20.53 -5.94 -10.51
CA ARG A 27 21.84 -6.33 -11.05
C ARG A 27 22.87 -5.21 -11.10
N ARG A 28 22.46 -3.94 -10.99
CA ARG A 28 23.37 -2.77 -11.04
C ARG A 28 24.10 -2.50 -9.71
N GLY A 29 23.69 -3.13 -8.62
CA GLY A 29 24.36 -3.03 -7.31
C GLY A 29 23.41 -3.11 -6.11
N PRO A 30 23.94 -2.99 -4.87
CA PRO A 30 23.17 -3.15 -3.63
C PRO A 30 21.97 -2.18 -3.50
N GLU A 31 22.11 -0.97 -4.04
CA GLU A 31 21.05 0.05 -4.13
C GLU A 31 19.81 -0.49 -4.84
N GLY A 32 19.98 -1.32 -5.88
CA GLY A 32 18.89 -1.90 -6.66
C GLY A 32 18.06 -2.94 -5.92
N TYR A 33 18.52 -3.41 -4.76
CA TYR A 33 17.77 -4.31 -3.86
C TYR A 33 17.09 -3.55 -2.71
N THR A 34 17.36 -2.26 -2.57
CA THR A 34 16.91 -1.47 -1.43
C THR A 34 15.66 -0.68 -1.81
N LEU A 35 14.54 -0.97 -1.15
CA LEU A 35 13.33 -0.15 -1.21
C LEU A 35 13.18 0.65 0.08
N VAL A 36 13.08 1.98 -0.04
CA VAL A 36 12.82 2.86 1.10
C VAL A 36 11.43 3.45 0.95
N GLN A 37 10.53 3.10 1.87
CA GLN A 37 9.22 3.72 2.03
C GLN A 37 9.22 4.61 3.27
N ARG A 38 8.69 5.83 3.15
CA ARG A 38 8.60 6.77 4.28
C ARG A 38 7.20 7.34 4.39
N ALA A 39 6.74 7.47 5.62
CA ALA A 39 5.50 8.15 5.96
C ALA A 39 5.82 9.40 6.79
N LYS A 40 5.18 10.53 6.46
CA LYS A 40 5.11 11.71 7.34
C LYS A 40 3.71 11.79 7.93
N ILE A 41 3.62 11.74 9.26
CA ILE A 41 2.34 11.64 9.97
C ILE A 41 2.15 12.90 10.81
N ARG A 42 0.97 13.52 10.70
CA ARG A 42 0.55 14.65 11.53
C ARG A 42 -0.73 14.28 12.30
N LEU A 43 -0.77 14.61 13.58
CA LEU A 43 -2.01 14.62 14.36
C LEU A 43 -2.84 15.83 13.97
N VAL A 44 -4.08 15.62 13.54
CA VAL A 44 -4.98 16.68 13.05
C VAL A 44 -5.92 17.14 14.15
N GLU A 45 -6.65 16.20 14.76
CA GLU A 45 -7.68 16.46 15.77
C GLU A 45 -7.89 15.18 16.59
N ASP A 46 -7.84 15.25 17.92
CA ASP A 46 -7.98 14.10 18.82
C ASP A 46 -7.12 12.88 18.41
N GLN A 47 -7.76 11.85 17.84
CA GLN A 47 -7.12 10.63 17.36
C GLN A 47 -6.93 10.60 15.83
N LEU A 48 -7.49 11.55 15.09
CA LEU A 48 -7.37 11.67 13.64
C LEU A 48 -5.95 12.08 13.25
N LYS A 49 -5.35 11.27 12.40
CA LYS A 49 -4.01 11.45 11.84
C LYS A 49 -4.10 11.46 10.33
N GLU A 50 -3.31 12.34 9.72
CA GLU A 50 -3.07 12.35 8.28
C GLU A 50 -1.64 11.89 8.02
N ALA A 51 -1.48 10.88 7.17
CA ALA A 51 -0.20 10.35 6.74
C ALA A 51 0.03 10.61 5.25
N ARG A 52 1.18 11.18 4.91
CA ARG A 52 1.69 11.25 3.54
C ARG A 52 2.66 10.11 3.31
N VAL A 53 2.33 9.20 2.39
CA VAL A 53 3.15 8.04 2.01
C VAL A 53 3.36 8.08 0.49
N GLY A 54 4.56 8.47 0.05
CA GLY A 54 4.79 8.82 -1.35
C GLY A 54 3.85 9.94 -1.80
N GLU A 55 3.09 9.70 -2.86
CA GLU A 55 2.10 10.63 -3.41
C GLU A 55 0.71 10.51 -2.75
N TYR A 56 0.52 9.52 -1.88
CA TYR A 56 -0.77 9.22 -1.27
C TYR A 56 -0.97 9.93 0.08
N THR A 57 -2.21 10.35 0.33
CA THR A 57 -2.67 10.80 1.64
C THR A 57 -3.57 9.74 2.24
N ILE A 58 -3.27 9.30 3.46
CA ILE A 58 -4.02 8.28 4.18
C ILE A 58 -4.53 8.88 5.49
N LEU A 59 -5.82 8.71 5.77
CA LEU A 59 -6.40 9.06 7.06
C LEU A 59 -6.41 7.86 7.99
N CYS A 60 -6.05 8.09 9.24
CA CYS A 60 -6.11 7.10 10.29
C CYS A 60 -6.80 7.70 11.51
N ASP A 61 -7.78 7.01 12.07
CA ASP A 61 -8.54 7.48 13.23
C ASP A 61 -8.89 6.29 14.12
N GLU A 62 -9.57 6.51 15.23
CA GLU A 62 -10.09 5.44 16.08
C GLU A 62 -11.63 5.47 16.11
N PRO A 63 -12.30 4.34 16.39
CA PRO A 63 -13.73 4.36 16.61
C PRO A 63 -14.06 5.17 17.87
N LYS A 64 -15.30 5.66 17.97
CA LYS A 64 -15.79 6.43 19.12
C LYS A 64 -15.55 5.73 20.46
N ALA A 65 -15.65 4.40 20.52
CA ALA A 65 -15.38 3.60 21.71
C ALA A 65 -13.93 3.75 22.25
N ARG A 66 -12.99 4.13 21.39
CA ARG A 66 -11.59 4.44 21.73
C ARG A 66 -11.30 5.95 21.67
N LYS A 67 -12.35 6.77 21.81
CA LYS A 67 -12.30 8.24 21.81
C LYS A 67 -11.79 8.85 20.49
N GLY A 68 -11.99 8.18 19.36
CA GLY A 68 -11.73 8.75 18.04
C GLY A 68 -12.99 9.25 17.33
N GLY A 69 -12.79 9.88 16.17
CA GLY A 69 -13.87 10.48 15.38
C GLY A 69 -14.56 9.51 14.42
N GLY A 70 -13.98 8.32 14.20
CA GLY A 70 -14.44 7.37 13.18
C GLY A 70 -14.28 7.87 11.74
N LYS A 71 -13.41 8.85 11.50
CA LYS A 71 -13.19 9.48 10.18
C LYS A 71 -12.25 8.68 9.27
N GLY A 72 -11.68 7.59 9.77
CA GLY A 72 -10.85 6.66 9.01
C GLY A 72 -10.65 5.34 9.77
N PRO A 73 -10.07 4.31 9.11
CA PRO A 73 -9.69 3.07 9.77
C PRO A 73 -8.66 3.30 10.88
N SER A 74 -8.68 2.42 11.88
CA SER A 74 -7.67 2.35 12.93
C SER A 74 -6.34 1.83 12.41
N PRO A 75 -5.21 2.16 13.08
CA PRO A 75 -3.90 1.67 12.67
C PRO A 75 -3.87 0.14 12.55
N LEU A 76 -4.54 -0.55 13.47
CA LEU A 76 -4.62 -2.02 13.47
C LEU A 76 -5.39 -2.56 12.26
N GLN A 77 -6.42 -1.87 11.79
CA GLN A 77 -7.16 -2.29 10.60
C GLN A 77 -6.31 -2.18 9.34
N TYR A 78 -5.50 -1.13 9.21
CA TYR A 78 -4.50 -1.04 8.14
C TYR A 78 -3.48 -2.17 8.22
N PHE A 79 -2.97 -2.48 9.43
CA PHE A 79 -2.02 -3.56 9.62
C PHE A 79 -2.60 -4.94 9.25
N VAL A 80 -3.84 -5.24 9.66
CA VAL A 80 -4.51 -6.50 9.31
C VAL A 80 -4.78 -6.59 7.80
N ALA A 81 -5.24 -5.50 7.17
CA ALA A 81 -5.49 -5.46 5.74
C ALA A 81 -4.20 -5.65 4.92
N ALA A 82 -3.06 -5.18 5.42
CA ALA A 82 -1.76 -5.31 4.76
C ALA A 82 -1.32 -6.77 4.51
N VAL A 83 -1.86 -7.74 5.25
CA VAL A 83 -1.59 -9.17 5.00
C VAL A 83 -2.27 -9.67 3.71
N GLY A 84 -3.34 -9.00 3.28
CA GLY A 84 -4.12 -9.39 2.09
C GLY A 84 -3.77 -8.62 0.80
N PHE A 85 -2.86 -7.65 0.88
CA PHE A 85 -2.31 -6.92 -0.29
C PHE A 85 -1.01 -7.57 -0.75
#